data_AF-A0A1M3N972-F1
#
_entry.id   AF-A0A1M3N972-F1
#
_cell.length_a   1.000
_cell.length_b   1.000
_cell.length_c   1.000
_cell.angle_alpha   90.00
_cell.angle_beta   90.00
_cell.angle_gamma   90.00
#
_symmetry.space_group_name_H-M   'P 1'
#
loop_
_entity.id
_entity.type
_entity.pdbx_description
1 polymer ?
#
loop_
_entity_poly.entity_id
_entity_poly.type
_entity_poly.pdbx_seq_one_letter_code
_entity_poly.pdbx_strand_id
1 'polypeptide(L)'
;MNRSVSHGEDALRHERVALFEDGTPDAPGEALAAYRRAASALGEGTTLAWHVDPGNLGLLSRAMRELAAQRLDVVLRADDVAEDRTEVASESALVPTLRRLREQPPASSIPRRDVRLVMTNGRPYVLPPPALDISTNDLCGLECNMCGNRATRRDPHTISSADVQRLIAEAAAWGIRRVALTGAGEPFRDPNMLDHIRHANELEHLVTITTNGFPISDKIATELAERVASVSVSIHGAADETHDAIVGVPKAGENAWRAIRRMVRARDARPGSKLSVNVSTVIQRKNVGEIPALVRRARDEGVSGINIQPVNLQHGSFRGDGIVRRDDLVAMSRLWPTREQEAALDATFDELAKLKGELGKVMHASLERLALVRRYFRDSSREALGVACRVGEAFLAVDHRGQIKPCYRLPWSHGDARLVDVRALWNSKAYARTRAQVDACPLTCLNNCFFRERRARAEEAVS
;
A
#
# COMPACT_ATOMS: atom_id res chain seq x y z
N MET A 1 21.77 52.34 -21.68
CA MET A 1 22.94 51.84 -20.94
C MET A 1 22.46 51.31 -19.60
N ASN A 2 22.53 50.00 -19.37
CA ASN A 2 22.23 49.43 -18.06
C ASN A 2 23.22 48.29 -17.77
N ARG A 3 23.54 48.10 -16.48
CA ARG A 3 24.80 47.48 -16.05
C ARG A 3 24.82 45.96 -16.27
N SER A 4 25.88 45.46 -16.89
CA SER A 4 26.31 44.07 -16.72
C SER A 4 26.83 43.88 -15.31
N VAL A 5 26.22 42.97 -14.56
CA VAL A 5 26.75 42.51 -13.26
C VAL A 5 27.25 41.09 -13.46
N SER A 6 28.57 40.95 -13.59
CA SER A 6 29.25 39.67 -13.49
C SER A 6 29.10 39.12 -12.08
N HIS A 7 28.65 37.87 -11.94
CA HIS A 7 28.92 37.05 -10.76
C HIS A 7 29.75 35.87 -11.25
N GLY A 8 30.98 35.76 -10.73
CA GLY A 8 31.95 34.77 -11.17
C GLY A 8 31.56 33.36 -10.72
N GLU A 9 31.81 32.39 -11.58
CA GLU A 9 31.87 30.98 -11.19
C GLU A 9 33.17 30.76 -10.42
N ASP A 10 33.10 30.82 -9.09
CA ASP A 10 34.26 30.62 -8.23
C ASP A 10 34.64 29.14 -8.20
N ALA A 11 35.68 28.79 -8.97
CA ALA A 11 36.00 27.42 -9.36
C ALA A 11 36.78 26.65 -8.27
N LEU A 12 36.16 26.46 -7.10
CA LEU A 12 36.57 25.39 -6.18
C LEU A 12 36.26 24.03 -6.85
N ARG A 13 37.28 23.41 -7.44
CA ARG A 13 37.22 22.03 -7.94
C ARG A 13 37.00 21.06 -6.79
N HIS A 14 35.74 20.85 -6.41
CA HIS A 14 35.35 19.76 -5.53
C HIS A 14 35.59 18.45 -6.28
N GLU A 15 36.35 17.53 -5.69
CA GLU A 15 36.54 16.20 -6.26
C GLU A 15 35.17 15.51 -6.34
N ARG A 16 34.86 14.94 -7.51
CA ARG A 16 33.55 14.34 -7.81
C ARG A 16 33.73 12.85 -8.06
N VAL A 17 33.36 12.04 -7.07
CA VAL A 17 33.40 10.58 -7.20
C VAL A 17 32.03 10.12 -7.70
N ALA A 18 31.99 9.47 -8.84
CA ALA A 18 30.75 8.91 -9.39
C ALA A 18 30.55 7.47 -8.90
N LEU A 19 29.31 7.14 -8.56
CA LEU A 19 28.89 5.77 -8.23
C LEU A 19 27.82 5.29 -9.18
N PHE A 20 27.97 4.02 -9.61
CA PHE A 20 27.01 3.31 -10.46
C PHE A 20 26.76 4.00 -11.79
N GLU A 21 27.81 4.57 -12.39
CA GLU A 21 27.73 5.15 -13.74
C GLU A 21 27.16 4.13 -14.73
N ASP A 22 27.62 2.88 -14.70
CA ASP A 22 27.13 1.82 -15.60
C ASP A 22 25.88 1.08 -15.06
N GLY A 23 25.15 1.67 -14.12
CA GLY A 23 23.93 1.12 -13.50
C GLY A 23 24.11 0.62 -12.07
N THR A 24 23.02 0.55 -11.31
CA THR A 24 23.05 0.07 -9.92
C THR A 24 23.01 -1.47 -9.88
N PRO A 25 23.84 -2.17 -9.07
CA PRO A 25 23.74 -3.60 -8.87
C PRO A 25 22.34 -4.04 -8.43
N ASP A 26 21.81 -5.10 -9.04
CA ASP A 26 20.46 -5.60 -8.76
C ASP A 26 20.29 -6.18 -7.35
N ALA A 27 21.38 -6.59 -6.70
CA ALA A 27 21.38 -7.05 -5.31
C ALA A 27 21.56 -5.86 -4.34
N PRO A 28 20.58 -5.54 -3.47
CA PRO A 28 20.69 -4.44 -2.50
C PRO A 28 21.89 -4.54 -1.57
N GLY A 29 22.27 -5.76 -1.19
CA GLY A 29 23.44 -6.00 -0.34
C GLY A 29 24.75 -5.59 -1.02
N GLU A 30 24.86 -5.82 -2.33
CA GLU A 30 26.04 -5.46 -3.12
C GLU A 30 26.06 -3.96 -3.44
N ALA A 31 24.91 -3.38 -3.81
CA ALA A 31 24.76 -1.94 -3.96
C ALA A 31 25.09 -1.20 -2.66
N LEU A 32 24.59 -1.67 -1.51
CA LEU A 32 24.88 -1.09 -0.19
C LEU A 32 26.34 -1.33 0.24
N ALA A 33 26.95 -2.48 -0.09
CA ALA A 33 28.35 -2.74 0.22
C ALA A 33 29.31 -1.92 -0.65
N ALA A 34 29.03 -1.78 -1.95
CA ALA A 34 29.76 -0.90 -2.86
C ALA A 34 29.65 0.56 -2.41
N TYR A 35 28.45 1.01 -2.06
CA TYR A 35 28.20 2.29 -1.43
C TYR A 35 28.99 2.48 -0.13
N ARG A 36 29.01 1.50 0.80
CA ARG A 36 29.76 1.61 2.07
C ARG A 36 31.27 1.69 1.84
N ARG A 37 31.82 0.92 0.91
CA ARG A 37 33.24 1.01 0.49
C ARG A 37 33.55 2.41 -0.04
N ALA A 38 32.72 2.95 -0.92
CA ALA A 38 32.90 4.29 -1.45
C ALA A 38 32.79 5.36 -0.35
N ALA A 39 31.75 5.32 0.48
CA ALA A 39 31.56 6.24 1.60
C ALA A 39 32.75 6.26 2.56
N SER A 40 33.40 5.11 2.80
CA SER A 40 34.62 5.02 3.62
C SER A 40 35.90 5.57 2.96
N ALA A 41 35.87 5.84 1.65
CA ALA A 41 37.01 6.33 0.87
C ALA A 41 36.94 7.83 0.53
N LEU A 42 35.85 8.54 0.90
CA LEU A 42 35.63 9.94 0.57
C LEU A 42 36.18 10.88 1.66
N GLY A 43 37.03 11.83 1.25
CA GLY A 43 37.54 12.89 2.12
C GLY A 43 36.55 14.02 2.37
N GLU A 44 36.90 14.94 3.27
CA GLU A 44 36.13 16.17 3.46
C GLU A 44 36.21 17.06 2.21
N GLY A 45 35.06 17.60 1.78
CA GLY A 45 34.95 18.43 0.56
C GLY A 45 34.67 17.66 -0.73
N THR A 46 34.70 16.32 -0.73
CA THR A 46 34.34 15.50 -1.90
C THR A 46 32.82 15.51 -2.14
N THR A 47 32.39 15.66 -3.39
CA THR A 47 30.98 15.53 -3.81
C THR A 47 30.73 14.14 -4.37
N LEU A 48 29.87 13.37 -3.71
CA LEU A 48 29.45 12.06 -4.21
C LEU A 48 28.36 12.23 -5.26
N ALA A 49 28.63 11.80 -6.49
CA ALA A 49 27.70 11.80 -7.60
C ALA A 49 27.08 10.41 -7.75
N TRP A 50 25.94 10.20 -7.10
CA TRP A 50 25.29 8.90 -7.08
C TRP A 50 24.33 8.78 -8.27
N HIS A 51 24.69 7.95 -9.25
CA HIS A 51 23.75 7.53 -10.29
C HIS A 51 22.80 6.47 -9.70
N VAL A 52 21.52 6.82 -9.59
CA VAL A 52 20.51 5.98 -8.95
C VAL A 52 19.46 5.61 -9.98
N ASP A 53 19.32 4.32 -10.27
CA ASP A 53 18.13 3.79 -10.93
C ASP A 53 16.90 4.18 -10.13
N PRO A 54 15.86 4.79 -10.71
CA PRO A 54 14.72 5.28 -9.94
C PRO A 54 13.97 4.21 -9.11
N GLY A 55 14.15 2.91 -9.40
CA GLY A 55 13.67 1.81 -8.55
C GLY A 55 14.43 1.65 -7.23
N ASN A 56 15.69 2.06 -7.23
CA ASN A 56 16.61 1.99 -6.10
C ASN A 56 16.59 3.25 -5.21
N LEU A 57 15.65 4.19 -5.45
CA LEU A 57 15.40 5.34 -4.57
C LEU A 57 15.04 4.94 -3.12
N GLY A 58 14.58 3.70 -2.89
CA GLY A 58 14.44 3.13 -1.54
C GLY A 58 15.78 2.92 -0.83
N LEU A 59 16.83 2.54 -1.56
CA LEU A 59 18.19 2.32 -1.04
C LEU A 59 18.86 3.65 -0.70
N LEU A 60 18.69 4.67 -1.55
CA LEU A 60 19.12 6.05 -1.28
C LEU A 60 18.63 6.54 0.10
N SER A 61 17.37 6.26 0.45
CA SER A 61 16.81 6.61 1.76
C SER A 61 17.40 5.82 2.94
N ARG A 62 17.92 4.59 2.72
CA ARG A 62 18.66 3.83 3.74
C ARG A 62 20.06 4.41 3.92
N ALA A 63 20.80 4.56 2.82
CA ALA A 63 22.15 5.11 2.78
C ALA A 63 22.28 6.54 3.33
N MET A 64 21.36 7.45 3.02
CA MET A 64 21.36 8.83 3.57
C MET A 64 21.16 8.91 5.09
N ARG A 65 20.95 7.79 5.80
CA ARG A 65 21.03 7.73 7.28
C ARG A 65 22.44 7.41 7.79
N GLU A 66 23.31 6.84 6.95
CA GLU A 66 24.69 6.49 7.28
C GLU A 66 25.68 7.64 6.92
N LEU A 67 25.35 8.50 5.94
CA LEU A 67 26.13 9.70 5.61
C LEU A 67 25.82 10.87 6.55
N ALA A 68 26.75 11.15 7.46
CA ALA A 68 26.63 12.22 8.45
C ALA A 68 27.18 13.60 8.01
N ALA A 69 28.04 13.69 6.98
CA ALA A 69 28.88 14.89 6.79
C ALA A 69 29.13 15.38 5.33
N GLN A 70 28.58 14.76 4.28
CA GLN A 70 28.99 15.02 2.89
C GLN A 70 27.88 15.60 1.98
N ARG A 71 28.28 16.36 0.95
CA ARG A 71 27.38 16.84 -0.14
C ARG A 71 27.10 15.68 -1.10
N LEU A 72 25.83 15.53 -1.51
CA LEU A 72 25.38 14.42 -2.35
C LEU A 72 24.62 14.95 -3.58
N ASP A 73 25.23 14.79 -4.75
CA ASP A 73 24.56 15.02 -6.04
C ASP A 73 23.90 13.70 -6.47
N VAL A 74 22.57 13.66 -6.49
CA VAL A 74 21.82 12.48 -6.95
C VAL A 74 21.47 12.66 -8.42
N VAL A 75 22.13 11.87 -9.27
CA VAL A 75 21.87 11.84 -10.70
C VAL A 75 20.92 10.68 -10.98
N LEU A 76 19.75 10.95 -11.52
CA LEU A 76 18.84 9.88 -11.95
C LEU A 76 19.16 9.55 -13.40
N ARG A 77 19.92 8.47 -13.63
CA ARG A 77 19.99 7.83 -14.94
C ARG A 77 18.65 7.14 -15.18
N ALA A 78 17.89 7.64 -16.15
CA ALA A 78 16.74 6.93 -16.68
C ALA A 78 17.12 6.34 -18.04
N ASP A 79 18.09 5.42 -18.04
CA ASP A 79 18.44 4.66 -19.23
C ASP A 79 17.26 3.73 -19.57
N ASP A 80 16.47 4.15 -20.56
CA ASP A 80 15.80 3.30 -21.53
C ASP A 80 15.06 4.17 -22.54
N VAL A 81 15.65 4.34 -23.72
CA VAL A 81 14.95 4.83 -24.92
C VAL A 81 14.13 3.67 -25.47
N ALA A 82 12.81 3.84 -25.61
CA ALA A 82 12.03 2.91 -26.42
C ALA A 82 12.18 3.30 -27.90
N GLU A 83 12.15 2.30 -28.78
CA GLU A 83 12.38 2.41 -30.23
C GLU A 83 11.54 3.50 -30.93
N ASP A 84 10.41 3.90 -30.34
CA ASP A 84 9.44 4.88 -30.85
C ASP A 84 9.59 6.32 -30.32
N ARG A 85 10.70 6.66 -29.64
CA ARG A 85 11.15 8.05 -29.36
C ARG A 85 10.14 9.00 -28.65
N THR A 86 9.10 8.48 -27.99
CA THR A 86 8.08 9.32 -27.32
C THR A 86 8.60 10.03 -26.07
N GLU A 87 8.08 11.23 -25.79
CA GLU A 87 8.32 12.06 -24.58
C GLU A 87 7.52 11.61 -23.35
N VAL A 88 8.13 11.70 -22.17
CA VAL A 88 7.65 11.05 -20.94
C VAL A 88 8.18 11.98 -19.74
N ALA A 89 7.56 12.07 -18.54
CA ALA A 89 7.96 12.79 -17.28
C ALA A 89 7.65 14.27 -16.97
N SER A 90 7.29 14.52 -15.69
CA SER A 90 7.45 15.82 -15.00
C SER A 90 7.85 15.66 -13.52
N GLU A 91 8.51 16.68 -12.95
CA GLU A 91 9.05 16.73 -11.58
C GLU A 91 8.05 16.25 -10.51
N SER A 92 6.76 16.56 -10.69
CA SER A 92 5.65 16.29 -9.77
C SER A 92 5.52 14.82 -9.31
N ALA A 93 6.00 13.85 -10.10
CA ALA A 93 5.97 12.43 -9.75
C ALA A 93 7.02 12.04 -8.68
N LEU A 94 8.16 12.74 -8.64
CA LEU A 94 9.27 12.46 -7.72
C LEU A 94 9.17 13.25 -6.41
N VAL A 95 8.43 14.36 -6.42
CA VAL A 95 8.27 15.29 -5.29
C VAL A 95 8.04 14.60 -3.93
N PRO A 96 7.12 13.62 -3.74
CA PRO A 96 6.83 13.11 -2.39
C PRO A 96 8.01 12.39 -1.72
N THR A 97 8.89 11.74 -2.49
CA THR A 97 10.07 11.06 -1.94
C THR A 97 11.22 12.03 -1.74
N LEU A 98 11.48 12.91 -2.71
CA LEU A 98 12.51 13.95 -2.60
C LEU A 98 12.20 14.96 -1.48
N ARG A 99 10.91 15.30 -1.30
CA ARG A 99 10.41 16.14 -0.20
C ARG A 99 10.71 15.50 1.16
N ARG A 100 10.48 14.19 1.35
CA ARG A 100 10.88 13.48 2.58
C ARG A 100 12.39 13.49 2.83
N LEU A 101 13.22 13.45 1.78
CA LEU A 101 14.68 13.53 1.92
C LEU A 101 15.15 14.95 2.28
N ARG A 102 14.43 16.00 1.83
CA ARG A 102 14.67 17.41 2.20
C ARG A 102 14.12 17.80 3.58
N GLU A 103 12.97 17.25 3.97
CA GLU A 103 12.20 17.69 5.16
C GLU A 103 12.44 16.84 6.42
N GLN A 104 13.23 15.75 6.38
CA GLN A 104 13.60 15.04 7.60
C GLN A 104 14.52 15.93 8.47
N PRO A 105 14.09 16.33 9.70
CA PRO A 105 14.96 17.07 10.59
C PRO A 105 16.10 16.16 11.08
N PRO A 106 17.33 16.67 11.20
CA PRO A 106 18.44 15.86 11.70
C PRO A 106 18.26 15.55 13.19
N ALA A 107 18.78 14.41 13.63
CA ALA A 107 19.21 14.29 15.02
C ALA A 107 20.25 15.40 15.27
N SER A 108 20.07 16.15 16.36
CA SER A 108 20.72 17.46 16.59
C SER A 108 22.25 17.43 16.47
N SER A 109 22.78 17.98 15.36
CA SER A 109 24.17 18.50 15.18
C SER A 109 24.55 18.72 13.71
N ILE A 110 23.86 18.09 12.76
CA ILE A 110 24.28 18.03 11.35
C ILE A 110 23.69 19.20 10.52
N PRO A 111 24.48 19.90 9.67
CA PRO A 111 24.00 20.97 8.78
C PRO A 111 22.94 20.52 7.77
N ARG A 112 22.20 21.49 7.20
CA ARG A 112 21.23 21.22 6.12
C ARG A 112 21.93 20.60 4.91
N ARG A 113 21.34 19.50 4.40
CA ARG A 113 21.88 18.70 3.29
C ARG A 113 21.59 19.38 1.94
N ASP A 114 22.62 19.90 1.29
CA ASP A 114 22.55 20.31 -0.12
C ASP A 114 22.49 19.06 -1.01
N VAL A 115 21.27 18.68 -1.42
CA VAL A 115 21.02 17.62 -2.40
C VAL A 115 20.55 18.26 -3.71
N ARG A 116 21.39 18.17 -4.75
CA ARG A 116 21.06 18.56 -6.13
C ARG A 116 20.55 17.33 -6.88
N LEU A 117 19.47 17.51 -7.65
CA LEU A 117 18.90 16.49 -8.53
C LEU A 117 19.17 16.85 -9.98
N VAL A 118 19.58 15.88 -10.79
CA VAL A 118 19.69 16.02 -12.25
C VAL A 118 18.98 14.84 -12.91
N MET A 119 18.04 15.13 -13.82
CA MET A 119 17.31 14.16 -14.64
C MET A 119 17.83 14.22 -16.07
N THR A 120 18.22 13.09 -16.66
CA THR A 120 18.91 13.07 -17.97
C THR A 120 18.00 12.96 -19.18
N ASN A 121 16.76 12.52 -19.01
CA ASN A 121 15.82 12.26 -20.10
C ASN A 121 14.41 12.07 -19.53
N GLY A 122 13.42 12.59 -20.24
CA GLY A 122 12.05 12.55 -19.78
C GLY A 122 11.45 11.15 -19.84
N ARG A 123 11.40 10.43 -18.69
CA ARG A 123 10.41 9.37 -18.31
C ARG A 123 9.85 9.51 -16.88
N PRO A 124 8.50 9.52 -16.63
CA PRO A 124 7.90 9.52 -15.30
C PRO A 124 7.90 8.06 -14.90
N TYR A 125 9.11 7.59 -14.69
CA TYR A 125 9.34 6.43 -13.88
C TYR A 125 8.37 6.47 -12.70
N VAL A 126 7.50 5.46 -12.59
CA VAL A 126 6.60 5.37 -11.45
C VAL A 126 7.37 4.64 -10.37
N LEU A 127 7.56 5.31 -9.24
CA LEU A 127 8.22 4.74 -8.06
C LEU A 127 7.67 3.33 -7.74
N PRO A 128 8.49 2.44 -7.15
CA PRO A 128 8.00 1.14 -6.68
C PRO A 128 6.73 1.34 -5.85
N PRO A 129 5.73 0.44 -5.96
CA PRO A 129 4.51 0.57 -5.17
C PRO A 129 4.87 0.57 -3.67
N PRO A 130 4.18 1.34 -2.83
CA PRO A 130 4.45 1.41 -1.39
C PRO A 130 4.28 0.06 -0.69
N ALA A 131 3.62 -0.92 -1.34
CA ALA A 131 3.60 -2.30 -0.92
C ALA A 131 3.42 -3.28 -2.09
N LEU A 132 3.83 -4.53 -1.85
CA LEU A 132 3.43 -5.70 -2.61
C LEU A 132 2.50 -6.54 -1.72
N ASP A 133 1.29 -6.83 -2.22
CA ASP A 133 0.33 -7.69 -1.53
C ASP A 133 0.44 -9.13 -2.08
N ILE A 134 0.71 -10.12 -1.22
CA ILE A 134 0.95 -11.53 -1.62
C ILE A 134 -0.07 -12.43 -0.91
N SER A 135 -0.90 -13.11 -1.69
CA SER A 135 -1.83 -14.13 -1.19
C SER A 135 -1.14 -15.49 -1.17
N THR A 136 -0.75 -16.03 -0.01
CA THR A 136 -0.01 -17.32 0.04
C THR A 136 -0.91 -18.55 -0.11
N ASN A 137 -2.22 -18.39 0.11
CA ASN A 137 -3.23 -19.44 -0.03
C ASN A 137 -4.63 -18.87 -0.28
N ASP A 138 -5.59 -19.74 -0.59
CA ASP A 138 -7.01 -19.43 -0.77
C ASP A 138 -7.94 -20.04 0.30
N LEU A 139 -7.43 -20.85 1.24
CA LEU A 139 -8.28 -21.51 2.23
C LEU A 139 -8.80 -20.51 3.28
N CYS A 140 -10.10 -20.51 3.52
CA CYS A 140 -10.71 -19.78 4.64
C CYS A 140 -11.62 -20.72 5.45
N GLY A 141 -11.79 -20.41 6.74
CA GLY A 141 -12.72 -21.11 7.64
C GLY A 141 -14.06 -20.41 7.82
N LEU A 142 -14.33 -19.34 7.06
CA LEU A 142 -15.54 -18.50 7.14
C LEU A 142 -16.27 -18.46 5.80
N GLU A 143 -17.56 -18.14 5.84
CA GLU A 143 -18.47 -18.10 4.69
C GLU A 143 -19.04 -16.70 4.44
N CYS A 144 -18.23 -15.66 4.67
CA CYS A 144 -18.69 -14.28 4.77
C CYS A 144 -19.58 -13.83 3.61
N ASN A 145 -20.70 -13.18 3.95
CA ASN A 145 -21.77 -12.84 3.01
C ASN A 145 -21.35 -11.90 1.87
N MET A 146 -20.27 -11.12 2.05
CA MET A 146 -19.68 -10.22 1.05
C MET A 146 -18.44 -10.80 0.33
N CYS A 147 -17.93 -11.95 0.74
CA CYS A 147 -16.73 -12.55 0.17
C CYS A 147 -17.07 -13.42 -1.05
N GLY A 148 -16.29 -13.34 -2.12
CA GLY A 148 -16.43 -14.22 -3.30
C GLY A 148 -15.70 -15.57 -3.18
N ASN A 149 -14.77 -15.71 -2.23
CA ASN A 149 -14.00 -16.94 -2.04
C ASN A 149 -14.79 -17.98 -1.22
N ARG A 150 -14.79 -19.24 -1.67
CA ARG A 150 -15.40 -20.41 -1.02
C ARG A 150 -14.53 -21.67 -1.12
N ALA A 151 -13.20 -21.52 -1.17
CA ALA A 151 -12.28 -22.65 -1.28
C ALA A 151 -12.32 -23.55 -0.04
N THR A 152 -12.85 -24.77 -0.20
CA THR A 152 -12.88 -25.84 0.81
C THR A 152 -11.67 -26.79 0.72
N ARG A 153 -10.93 -26.73 -0.38
CA ARG A 153 -9.69 -27.46 -0.64
C ARG A 153 -8.67 -26.49 -1.23
N ARG A 154 -7.38 -26.66 -0.91
CA ARG A 154 -6.30 -25.81 -1.44
C ARG A 154 -6.25 -25.96 -2.96
N ASP A 155 -6.10 -24.85 -3.68
CA ASP A 155 -5.90 -24.88 -5.13
C ASP A 155 -4.62 -25.66 -5.49
N PRO A 156 -4.67 -26.67 -6.38
CA PRO A 156 -3.46 -27.38 -6.82
C PRO A 156 -2.44 -26.47 -7.52
N HIS A 157 -2.84 -25.29 -8.00
CA HIS A 157 -1.96 -24.28 -8.59
C HIS A 157 -1.45 -23.25 -7.58
N THR A 158 -1.66 -23.45 -6.27
CA THR A 158 -1.17 -22.51 -5.26
C THR A 158 0.36 -22.42 -5.34
N ILE A 159 0.90 -21.21 -5.31
CA ILE A 159 2.34 -20.95 -5.26
C ILE A 159 3.01 -21.67 -4.10
N SER A 160 4.26 -22.06 -4.30
CA SER A 160 5.04 -22.75 -3.27
C SER A 160 5.53 -21.78 -2.21
N SER A 161 5.95 -22.30 -1.05
CA SER A 161 6.64 -21.51 -0.03
C SER A 161 7.90 -20.83 -0.62
N ALA A 162 8.64 -21.53 -1.48
CA ALA A 162 9.82 -20.98 -2.16
C ALA A 162 9.47 -19.80 -3.08
N ASP A 163 8.35 -19.87 -3.82
CA ASP A 163 7.86 -18.76 -4.65
C ASP A 163 7.53 -17.52 -3.79
N VAL A 164 6.86 -17.71 -2.65
CA VAL A 164 6.54 -16.61 -1.72
C VAL A 164 7.82 -15.98 -1.17
N GLN A 165 8.80 -16.76 -0.72
CA GLN A 165 10.09 -16.23 -0.25
C GLN A 165 10.82 -15.45 -1.36
N ARG A 166 10.85 -15.98 -2.60
CA ARG A 166 11.43 -15.29 -3.75
C ARG A 166 10.74 -13.94 -4.02
N LEU A 167 9.41 -13.89 -4.03
CA LEU A 167 8.65 -12.64 -4.24
C LEU A 167 8.92 -11.60 -3.13
N ILE A 168 9.13 -12.05 -1.89
CA ILE A 168 9.54 -11.17 -0.77
C ILE A 168 10.96 -10.62 -1.01
N ALA A 169 11.89 -11.44 -1.47
CA ALA A 169 13.25 -11.03 -1.83
C ALA A 169 13.27 -10.06 -3.03
N GLU A 170 12.48 -10.32 -4.07
CA GLU A 170 12.31 -9.41 -5.23
C GLU A 170 11.69 -8.07 -4.82
N ALA A 171 10.71 -8.07 -3.90
CA ALA A 171 10.18 -6.83 -3.33
C ALA A 171 11.25 -6.03 -2.56
N ALA A 172 12.16 -6.71 -1.85
CA ALA A 172 13.28 -6.06 -1.17
C ALA A 172 14.30 -5.49 -2.17
N ALA A 173 14.62 -6.26 -3.22
CA ALA A 173 15.48 -5.84 -4.33
C ALA A 173 14.96 -4.57 -5.01
N TRP A 174 13.65 -4.52 -5.23
CA TRP A 174 12.96 -3.39 -5.84
C TRP A 174 12.65 -2.24 -4.86
N GLY A 175 13.17 -2.28 -3.63
CA GLY A 175 13.03 -1.19 -2.66
C GLY A 175 11.61 -0.99 -2.10
N ILE A 176 10.70 -1.94 -2.31
CA ILE A 176 9.35 -1.93 -1.72
C ILE A 176 9.50 -2.04 -0.20
N ARG A 177 8.76 -1.22 0.55
CA ARG A 177 8.92 -1.08 2.01
C ARG A 177 7.98 -1.94 2.85
N ARG A 178 6.85 -2.37 2.28
CA ARG A 178 5.79 -3.11 2.97
C ARG A 178 5.44 -4.34 2.15
N VAL A 179 5.35 -5.49 2.81
CA VAL A 179 4.75 -6.69 2.23
C VAL A 179 3.46 -6.97 2.98
N ALA A 180 2.35 -7.13 2.25
CA ALA A 180 1.09 -7.53 2.84
C ALA A 180 0.87 -9.02 2.60
N LEU A 181 1.02 -9.84 3.64
CA LEU A 181 0.75 -11.29 3.57
C LEU A 181 -0.75 -11.48 3.83
N THR A 182 -1.54 -11.23 2.77
CA THR A 182 -3.00 -11.11 2.82
C THR A 182 -3.58 -11.36 1.42
N GLY A 183 -4.80 -11.87 1.32
CA GLY A 183 -5.41 -12.10 0.01
C GLY A 183 -6.74 -12.83 0.06
N ALA A 184 -6.87 -13.88 -0.77
CA ALA A 184 -8.15 -14.58 -0.97
C ALA A 184 -8.58 -15.39 0.26
N GLY A 185 -7.65 -16.10 0.90
CA GLY A 185 -7.89 -16.94 2.08
C GLY A 185 -7.58 -16.27 3.42
N GLU A 186 -7.58 -17.08 4.48
CA GLU A 186 -7.06 -16.72 5.80
C GLU A 186 -5.54 -16.96 5.81
N PRO A 187 -4.69 -15.95 6.06
CA PRO A 187 -3.23 -16.10 5.97
C PRO A 187 -2.67 -17.24 6.81
N PHE A 188 -3.14 -17.43 8.06
CA PHE A 188 -2.64 -18.50 8.93
C PHE A 188 -3.20 -19.90 8.60
N ARG A 189 -3.87 -20.09 7.46
CA ARG A 189 -4.13 -21.43 6.87
C ARG A 189 -2.94 -21.94 6.04
N ASP A 190 -1.98 -21.07 5.72
CA ASP A 190 -0.67 -21.46 5.21
C ASP A 190 0.24 -21.85 6.39
N PRO A 191 0.75 -23.10 6.45
CA PRO A 191 1.62 -23.55 7.53
C PRO A 191 2.97 -22.81 7.58
N ASN A 192 3.39 -22.16 6.49
CA ASN A 192 4.65 -21.43 6.38
C ASN A 192 4.51 -19.94 6.74
N MET A 193 3.32 -19.47 7.13
CA MET A 193 3.06 -18.03 7.33
C MET A 193 4.04 -17.36 8.31
N LEU A 194 4.40 -18.03 9.41
CA LEU A 194 5.40 -17.51 10.35
C LEU A 194 6.82 -17.44 9.75
N ASP A 195 7.13 -18.30 8.79
CA ASP A 195 8.44 -18.36 8.12
C ASP A 195 8.55 -17.28 7.04
N HIS A 196 7.45 -16.98 6.35
CA HIS A 196 7.32 -15.82 5.47
C HIS A 196 7.43 -14.49 6.24
N ILE A 197 6.83 -14.41 7.43
CA ILE A 197 6.97 -13.25 8.31
C ILE A 197 8.43 -13.06 8.73
N ARG A 198 9.14 -14.14 9.15
CA ARG A 198 10.56 -14.05 9.53
C ARG A 198 11.44 -13.58 8.37
N HIS A 199 11.30 -14.22 7.21
CA HIS A 199 12.09 -13.87 6.02
C HIS A 199 11.87 -12.44 5.54
N ALA A 200 10.63 -11.96 5.56
CA ALA A 200 10.33 -10.56 5.23
C ALA A 200 10.98 -9.57 6.22
N ASN A 201 11.07 -9.91 7.51
CA ASN A 201 11.75 -9.08 8.51
C ASN A 201 13.28 -9.09 8.34
N GLU A 202 13.87 -10.25 8.01
CA GLU A 202 15.31 -10.37 7.69
C GLU A 202 15.71 -9.44 6.52
N LEU A 203 14.78 -9.17 5.60
CA LEU A 203 14.94 -8.25 4.46
C LEU A 203 14.49 -6.80 4.74
N GLU A 204 14.25 -6.45 6.02
CA GLU A 204 13.80 -5.14 6.50
C GLU A 204 12.42 -4.68 5.97
N HIS A 205 11.52 -5.60 5.59
CA HIS A 205 10.15 -5.24 5.22
C HIS A 205 9.27 -4.96 6.44
N LEU A 206 8.37 -3.99 6.31
CA LEU A 206 7.23 -3.85 7.20
C LEU A 206 6.15 -4.87 6.81
N VAL A 207 5.99 -5.93 7.60
CA VAL A 207 4.95 -6.93 7.34
C VAL A 207 3.59 -6.44 7.82
N THR A 208 2.55 -6.61 7.00
CA THR A 208 1.16 -6.32 7.36
C THR A 208 0.22 -7.48 7.00
N ILE A 209 -0.75 -7.78 7.86
CA ILE A 209 -1.63 -8.97 7.73
C ILE A 209 -3.09 -8.56 7.97
N THR A 210 -4.02 -9.13 7.19
CA THR A 210 -5.45 -9.12 7.52
C THR A 210 -5.91 -10.54 7.82
N THR A 211 -6.57 -10.76 8.96
CA THR A 211 -6.97 -12.08 9.44
C THR A 211 -8.42 -12.05 9.96
N ASN A 212 -9.08 -13.19 10.00
CA ASN A 212 -10.34 -13.39 10.69
C ASN A 212 -10.19 -13.63 12.20
N GLY A 213 -8.97 -13.79 12.71
CA GLY A 213 -8.67 -13.95 14.13
C GLY A 213 -8.72 -15.39 14.66
N PHE A 214 -9.42 -16.33 14.00
CA PHE A 214 -9.54 -17.73 14.49
C PHE A 214 -8.20 -18.41 14.81
N PRO A 215 -7.15 -18.27 13.98
CA PRO A 215 -5.87 -18.92 14.23
C PRO A 215 -5.03 -18.27 15.35
N ILE A 216 -5.42 -17.10 15.85
CA ILE A 216 -4.60 -16.29 16.77
C ILE A 216 -4.61 -16.88 18.19
N SER A 217 -3.67 -17.79 18.43
CA SER A 217 -3.27 -18.27 19.75
C SER A 217 -2.34 -17.27 20.45
N ASP A 218 -2.12 -17.44 21.76
CA ASP A 218 -1.14 -16.66 22.53
C ASP A 218 0.29 -16.78 21.96
N LYS A 219 0.65 -17.96 21.42
CA LYS A 219 1.92 -18.18 20.71
C LYS A 219 2.00 -17.29 19.45
N ILE A 220 0.97 -17.34 18.60
CA ILE A 220 0.95 -16.53 17.37
C ILE A 220 0.90 -15.03 17.70
N ALA A 221 0.12 -14.60 18.69
CA ALA A 221 0.12 -13.21 19.15
C ALA A 221 1.51 -12.73 19.61
N THR A 222 2.30 -13.59 20.25
CA THR A 222 3.68 -13.29 20.67
C THR A 222 4.63 -13.12 19.48
N GLU A 223 4.54 -14.00 18.47
CA GLU A 223 5.29 -13.89 17.21
C GLU A 223 4.95 -12.58 16.46
N LEU A 224 3.67 -12.22 16.43
CA LEU A 224 3.19 -11.00 15.77
C LEU A 224 3.65 -9.73 16.50
N ALA A 225 3.64 -9.74 17.84
CA ALA A 225 4.14 -8.63 18.65
C ALA A 225 5.64 -8.38 18.47
N GLU A 226 6.40 -9.39 18.04
CA GLU A 226 7.81 -9.30 17.74
C GLU A 226 8.11 -8.82 16.31
N ARG A 227 7.37 -9.32 15.31
CA ARG A 227 7.78 -9.28 13.89
C ARG A 227 6.82 -8.56 12.94
N VAL A 228 5.64 -8.13 13.37
CA VAL A 228 4.63 -7.59 12.46
C VAL A 228 4.31 -6.13 12.78
N ALA A 229 4.31 -5.29 11.74
CA ALA A 229 4.08 -3.85 11.88
C ALA A 229 2.58 -3.54 12.02
N SER A 230 1.70 -4.32 11.40
CA SER A 230 0.25 -4.18 11.56
C SER A 230 -0.50 -5.48 11.30
N VAL A 231 -1.40 -5.83 12.21
CA VAL A 231 -2.43 -6.85 12.00
C VAL A 231 -3.79 -6.18 12.04
N SER A 232 -4.64 -6.48 11.06
CA SER A 232 -6.06 -6.12 11.11
C SER A 232 -6.92 -7.36 11.26
N VAL A 233 -7.78 -7.39 12.27
CA VAL A 233 -8.82 -8.40 12.41
C VAL A 233 -10.09 -7.91 11.72
N SER A 234 -10.68 -8.72 10.86
CA SER A 234 -11.97 -8.41 10.24
C SER A 234 -13.11 -8.62 11.25
N ILE A 235 -13.69 -7.53 11.76
CA ILE A 235 -14.83 -7.56 12.70
C ILE A 235 -15.96 -6.69 12.12
N HIS A 236 -17.19 -7.19 12.18
CA HIS A 236 -18.31 -6.68 11.39
C HIS A 236 -19.60 -6.42 12.18
N GLY A 237 -19.62 -6.71 13.47
CA GLY A 237 -20.69 -6.35 14.39
C GLY A 237 -20.09 -5.79 15.68
N ALA A 238 -20.80 -4.87 16.33
CA ALA A 238 -20.53 -4.49 17.70
C ALA A 238 -21.02 -5.59 18.65
N ALA A 239 -22.14 -6.23 18.32
CA ALA A 239 -22.59 -7.50 18.88
C ALA A 239 -21.87 -8.68 18.21
N ASP A 240 -21.62 -9.74 18.97
CA ASP A 240 -20.93 -10.94 18.45
C ASP A 240 -21.83 -11.70 17.46
N GLU A 241 -23.14 -11.73 17.73
CA GLU A 241 -24.20 -12.32 16.90
C GLU A 241 -24.30 -11.65 15.52
N THR A 242 -24.14 -10.32 15.46
CA THR A 242 -24.14 -9.58 14.20
C THR A 242 -22.91 -9.90 13.36
N HIS A 243 -21.75 -10.10 14.01
CA HIS A 243 -20.56 -10.56 13.29
C HIS A 243 -20.73 -12.00 12.79
N ASP A 244 -21.18 -12.93 13.64
CA ASP A 244 -21.45 -14.33 13.29
C ASP A 244 -22.41 -14.44 12.09
N ALA A 245 -23.51 -13.70 12.12
CA ALA A 245 -24.51 -13.66 11.05
C ALA A 245 -24.02 -13.01 9.75
N ILE A 246 -22.87 -12.32 9.77
CA ILE A 246 -22.20 -11.76 8.60
C ILE A 246 -21.13 -12.73 8.06
N VAL A 247 -20.36 -13.38 8.94
CA VAL A 247 -19.27 -14.29 8.55
C VAL A 247 -19.70 -15.74 8.33
N GLY A 248 -20.94 -16.09 8.68
CA GLY A 248 -21.54 -17.40 8.45
C GLY A 248 -21.12 -18.48 9.45
N VAL A 249 -20.43 -18.12 10.55
CA VAL A 249 -19.87 -19.08 11.51
C VAL A 249 -20.21 -18.64 12.94
N PRO A 250 -20.84 -19.50 13.77
CA PRO A 250 -21.11 -19.21 15.18
C PRO A 250 -19.85 -19.01 16.01
N LYS A 251 -19.92 -18.15 17.03
CA LYS A 251 -18.85 -17.74 17.95
C LYS A 251 -17.63 -17.10 17.26
N ALA A 252 -17.79 -16.62 16.04
CA ALA A 252 -16.75 -15.90 15.34
C ALA A 252 -16.48 -14.53 15.98
N GLY A 253 -17.52 -13.83 16.47
CA GLY A 253 -17.38 -12.53 17.13
C GLY A 253 -16.55 -12.64 18.40
N GLU A 254 -16.98 -13.54 19.30
CA GLU A 254 -16.26 -13.89 20.53
C GLU A 254 -14.79 -14.27 20.25
N ASN A 255 -14.55 -15.04 19.17
CA ASN A 255 -13.21 -15.42 18.75
C ASN A 255 -12.37 -14.24 18.27
N ALA A 256 -12.90 -13.41 17.38
CA ALA A 256 -12.19 -12.25 16.83
C ALA A 256 -11.80 -11.26 17.92
N TRP A 257 -12.66 -11.02 18.92
CA TRP A 257 -12.33 -10.18 20.08
C TRP A 257 -11.32 -10.83 21.03
N ARG A 258 -11.38 -12.16 21.24
CA ARG A 258 -10.32 -12.89 21.95
C ARG A 258 -8.97 -12.78 21.22
N ALA A 259 -8.95 -12.81 19.90
CA ALA A 259 -7.74 -12.60 19.09
C ALA A 259 -7.17 -11.18 19.27
N ILE A 260 -8.02 -10.15 19.24
CA ILE A 260 -7.64 -8.76 19.56
C ILE A 260 -6.98 -8.69 20.95
N ARG A 261 -7.64 -9.18 22.00
CA ARG A 261 -7.13 -9.15 23.38
C ARG A 261 -5.79 -9.86 23.53
N ARG A 262 -5.59 -11.00 22.86
CA ARG A 262 -4.30 -11.72 22.82
C ARG A 262 -3.19 -10.87 22.20
N MET A 263 -3.45 -10.24 21.05
CA MET A 263 -2.46 -9.39 20.37
C MET A 263 -2.17 -8.09 21.13
N VAL A 264 -3.18 -7.47 21.72
CA VAL A 264 -3.03 -6.29 22.60
C VAL A 264 -2.15 -6.64 23.80
N ARG A 265 -2.46 -7.72 24.53
CA ARG A 265 -1.63 -8.19 25.65
C ARG A 265 -0.20 -8.52 25.22
N ALA A 266 0.00 -9.18 24.08
CA ALA A 266 1.33 -9.56 23.59
C ALA A 266 2.16 -8.34 23.15
N ARG A 267 1.53 -7.34 22.52
CA ARG A 267 2.12 -6.03 22.18
C ARG A 267 2.56 -5.30 23.46
N ASP A 268 1.66 -5.17 24.42
CA ASP A 268 1.87 -4.36 25.62
C ASP A 268 2.87 -5.00 26.59
N ALA A 269 2.94 -6.34 26.61
CA ALA A 269 3.95 -7.09 27.37
C ALA A 269 5.35 -7.07 26.72
N ARG A 270 5.52 -6.56 25.49
CA ARG A 270 6.81 -6.53 24.78
C ARG A 270 7.32 -5.10 24.58
N PRO A 271 8.29 -4.64 25.39
CA PRO A 271 8.96 -3.35 25.20
C PRO A 271 9.48 -3.18 23.77
N GLY A 272 9.20 -2.03 23.17
CA GLY A 272 9.63 -1.69 21.83
C GLY A 272 8.83 -2.31 20.67
N SER A 273 7.81 -3.13 20.94
CA SER A 273 6.92 -3.68 19.91
C SER A 273 6.41 -2.61 18.95
N LYS A 274 6.36 -2.95 17.65
CA LYS A 274 5.82 -2.09 16.59
C LYS A 274 4.44 -2.53 16.11
N LEU A 275 3.84 -3.53 16.75
CA LEU A 275 2.58 -4.12 16.33
C LEU A 275 1.41 -3.15 16.50
N SER A 276 0.91 -2.63 15.38
CA SER A 276 -0.40 -1.98 15.31
C SER A 276 -1.49 -3.06 15.25
N VAL A 277 -2.32 -3.15 16.30
CA VAL A 277 -3.47 -4.07 16.33
C VAL A 277 -4.70 -3.31 15.89
N ASN A 278 -5.39 -3.75 14.83
CA ASN A 278 -6.47 -3.00 14.23
C ASN A 278 -7.74 -3.83 14.02
N VAL A 279 -8.87 -3.14 13.95
CA VAL A 279 -10.14 -3.71 13.45
C VAL A 279 -10.39 -3.21 12.02
N SER A 280 -10.86 -4.08 11.13
CA SER A 280 -11.42 -3.68 9.84
C SER A 280 -12.88 -4.09 9.73
N THR A 281 -13.76 -3.13 9.43
CA THR A 281 -15.19 -3.38 9.21
C THR A 281 -15.64 -2.97 7.81
N VAL A 282 -16.64 -3.69 7.32
CA VAL A 282 -17.33 -3.43 6.05
C VAL A 282 -18.77 -3.05 6.38
N ILE A 283 -19.15 -1.79 6.16
CA ILE A 283 -20.51 -1.28 6.33
C ILE A 283 -21.42 -1.92 5.29
N GLN A 284 -22.49 -2.55 5.75
CA GLN A 284 -23.53 -3.18 4.95
C GLN A 284 -24.88 -3.14 5.68
N ARG A 285 -25.94 -3.55 4.98
CA ARG A 285 -27.34 -3.63 5.46
C ARG A 285 -27.49 -4.15 6.90
N LYS A 286 -26.74 -5.21 7.26
CA LYS A 286 -26.83 -5.90 8.56
C LYS A 286 -26.20 -5.14 9.74
N ASN A 287 -25.21 -4.26 9.52
CA ASN A 287 -24.40 -3.70 10.60
C ASN A 287 -24.32 -2.16 10.61
N VAL A 288 -24.97 -1.48 9.66
CA VAL A 288 -24.87 -0.02 9.53
C VAL A 288 -25.09 0.74 10.85
N GLY A 289 -26.16 0.42 11.59
CA GLY A 289 -26.45 1.05 12.88
C GLY A 289 -25.52 0.65 14.04
N GLU A 290 -24.70 -0.40 13.88
CA GLU A 290 -23.74 -0.86 14.91
C GLU A 290 -22.34 -0.27 14.76
N ILE A 291 -22.00 0.35 13.62
CA ILE A 291 -20.64 0.84 13.36
C ILE A 291 -20.13 1.81 14.45
N PRO A 292 -20.92 2.75 15.03
CA PRO A 292 -20.45 3.61 16.11
C PRO A 292 -20.17 2.84 17.40
N ALA A 293 -21.01 1.87 17.76
CA ALA A 293 -20.80 0.98 18.91
C ALA A 293 -19.56 0.08 18.72
N LEU A 294 -19.31 -0.39 17.48
CA LEU A 294 -18.12 -1.16 17.11
C LEU A 294 -16.84 -0.31 17.25
N VAL A 295 -16.89 0.98 16.86
CA VAL A 295 -15.79 1.93 17.09
C VAL A 295 -15.50 2.11 18.59
N ARG A 296 -16.55 2.28 19.41
CA ARG A 296 -16.41 2.40 20.87
C ARG A 296 -15.79 1.13 21.47
N ARG A 297 -16.35 -0.06 21.18
CA ARG A 297 -15.81 -1.36 21.63
C ARG A 297 -14.36 -1.57 21.20
N ALA A 298 -14.01 -1.26 19.95
CA ALA A 298 -12.63 -1.37 19.48
C ALA A 298 -11.66 -0.50 20.30
N ARG A 299 -12.04 0.75 20.58
CA ARG A 299 -11.28 1.68 21.44
C ARG A 299 -11.17 1.18 22.88
N ASP A 300 -12.24 0.62 23.44
CA ASP A 300 -12.26 0.07 24.80
C ASP A 300 -11.37 -1.19 24.94
N GLU A 301 -11.22 -1.98 23.87
CA GLU A 301 -10.37 -3.18 23.78
C GLU A 301 -8.88 -2.87 23.50
N GLY A 302 -8.47 -1.60 23.49
CA GLY A 302 -7.06 -1.20 23.39
C GLY A 302 -6.42 -1.35 22.00
N VAL A 303 -7.22 -1.35 20.93
CA VAL A 303 -6.71 -1.39 19.55
C VAL A 303 -5.97 -0.11 19.18
N SER A 304 -5.00 -0.24 18.29
CA SER A 304 -4.26 0.88 17.69
C SER A 304 -5.12 1.70 16.72
N GLY A 305 -6.09 1.06 16.05
CA GLY A 305 -7.06 1.76 15.22
C GLY A 305 -8.16 0.91 14.59
N ILE A 306 -9.10 1.58 13.92
CA ILE A 306 -10.22 0.98 13.19
C ILE A 306 -10.33 1.53 11.77
N ASN A 307 -10.37 0.61 10.82
CA ASN A 307 -10.63 0.84 9.40
C ASN A 307 -12.11 0.62 9.11
N ILE A 308 -12.78 1.64 8.56
CA ILE A 308 -14.19 1.58 8.17
C ILE A 308 -14.26 1.72 6.64
N GLN A 309 -14.87 0.74 5.98
CA GLN A 309 -15.03 0.67 4.53
C GLN A 309 -16.49 0.36 4.18
N PRO A 310 -17.09 0.89 3.10
CA PRO A 310 -18.38 0.40 2.61
C PRO A 310 -18.24 -0.96 1.96
N VAL A 311 -19.36 -1.69 1.86
CA VAL A 311 -19.46 -2.86 0.98
C VAL A 311 -19.30 -2.43 -0.48
N ASN A 312 -18.27 -2.95 -1.15
CA ASN A 312 -18.01 -2.66 -2.55
C ASN A 312 -18.60 -3.77 -3.42
N LEU A 313 -19.65 -3.45 -4.19
CA LEU A 313 -20.42 -4.42 -4.98
C LEU A 313 -20.25 -4.26 -6.50
N GLN A 314 -19.49 -3.24 -6.90
CA GLN A 314 -19.15 -2.95 -8.30
C GLN A 314 -17.89 -3.72 -8.71
N HIS A 315 -18.01 -4.56 -9.73
CA HIS A 315 -16.90 -5.22 -10.43
C HIS A 315 -16.75 -4.59 -11.82
N GLY A 316 -15.62 -4.82 -12.49
CA GLY A 316 -15.47 -4.40 -13.89
C GLY A 316 -15.25 -5.58 -14.83
N SER A 317 -15.67 -5.40 -16.08
CA SER A 317 -15.38 -6.30 -17.21
C SER A 317 -14.75 -5.49 -18.34
N PHE A 318 -13.85 -6.08 -19.13
CA PHE A 318 -13.28 -5.40 -20.29
C PHE A 318 -14.24 -5.44 -21.50
N ARG A 319 -14.24 -4.36 -22.29
CA ARG A 319 -14.87 -4.29 -23.62
C ARG A 319 -13.90 -3.56 -24.55
N GLY A 320 -13.13 -4.32 -25.32
CA GLY A 320 -11.89 -3.80 -25.92
C GLY A 320 -10.94 -3.34 -24.80
N ASP A 321 -10.23 -2.24 -25.03
CA ASP A 321 -9.34 -1.64 -24.03
C ASP A 321 -10.08 -0.89 -22.89
N GLY A 322 -11.41 -0.73 -22.98
CA GLY A 322 -12.21 -0.04 -21.98
C GLY A 322 -12.65 -0.92 -20.81
N ILE A 323 -12.74 -0.35 -19.60
CA ILE A 323 -13.40 -0.97 -18.45
C ILE A 323 -14.89 -0.61 -18.49
N VAL A 324 -15.76 -1.60 -18.33
CA VAL A 324 -17.21 -1.45 -18.18
C VAL A 324 -17.63 -1.84 -16.77
N ARG A 325 -18.45 -1.01 -16.13
CA ARG A 325 -19.02 -1.26 -14.79
C ARG A 325 -20.02 -2.43 -14.81
N ARG A 326 -19.92 -3.31 -13.82
CA ARG A 326 -20.81 -4.45 -13.57
C ARG A 326 -21.18 -4.47 -12.10
N ASP A 327 -22.43 -4.17 -11.81
CA ASP A 327 -22.96 -4.19 -10.45
C ASP A 327 -23.51 -5.58 -10.12
N ASP A 328 -23.10 -6.15 -8.99
CA ASP A 328 -23.71 -7.36 -8.47
C ASP A 328 -25.08 -7.01 -7.86
N LEU A 329 -26.12 -7.01 -8.70
CA LEU A 329 -27.48 -6.65 -8.30
C LEU A 329 -28.03 -7.57 -7.19
N VAL A 330 -27.62 -8.84 -7.17
CA VAL A 330 -28.05 -9.80 -6.14
C VAL A 330 -27.42 -9.44 -4.80
N ALA A 331 -26.11 -9.21 -4.77
CA ALA A 331 -25.43 -8.72 -3.58
C ALA A 331 -25.93 -7.33 -3.17
N MET A 332 -26.25 -6.42 -4.10
CA MET A 332 -26.82 -5.11 -3.77
C MET A 332 -28.16 -5.26 -3.04
N SER A 333 -29.07 -6.10 -3.54
CA SER A 333 -30.37 -6.34 -2.89
C SER A 333 -30.27 -6.89 -1.45
N ARG A 334 -29.16 -7.57 -1.13
CA ARG A 334 -28.93 -8.27 0.15
C ARG A 334 -28.06 -7.49 1.13
N LEU A 335 -27.04 -6.80 0.63
CA LEU A 335 -25.95 -6.22 1.42
C LEU A 335 -25.94 -4.68 1.40
N TRP A 336 -26.61 -4.03 0.45
CA TRP A 336 -26.74 -2.56 0.47
C TRP A 336 -27.75 -2.13 1.54
N PRO A 337 -27.48 -1.06 2.32
CA PRO A 337 -28.49 -0.45 3.19
C PRO A 337 -29.75 -0.09 2.40
N THR A 338 -30.93 -0.40 2.93
CA THR A 338 -32.19 -0.15 2.22
C THR A 338 -32.69 1.28 2.43
N ARG A 339 -33.72 1.70 1.68
CA ARG A 339 -34.32 3.04 1.81
C ARG A 339 -34.87 3.28 3.22
N GLU A 340 -35.44 2.25 3.84
CA GLU A 340 -35.93 2.30 5.22
C GLU A 340 -34.79 2.51 6.24
N GLN A 341 -33.54 2.24 5.85
CA GLN A 341 -32.35 2.47 6.67
C GLN A 341 -31.65 3.81 6.39
N GLU A 342 -32.15 4.65 5.50
CA GLU A 342 -31.49 5.91 5.12
C GLU A 342 -31.30 6.86 6.31
N ALA A 343 -32.31 6.99 7.18
CA ALA A 343 -32.20 7.78 8.42
C ALA A 343 -31.18 7.18 9.42
N ALA A 344 -31.09 5.84 9.51
CA ALA A 344 -30.15 5.15 10.38
C ALA A 344 -28.70 5.24 9.85
N LEU A 345 -28.52 5.19 8.53
CA LEU A 345 -27.27 5.43 7.83
C LEU A 345 -26.76 6.85 8.09
N ASP A 346 -27.65 7.85 7.98
CA ASP A 346 -27.32 9.24 8.24
C ASP A 346 -26.91 9.48 9.70
N ALA A 347 -27.72 9.00 10.66
CA ALA A 347 -27.40 9.06 12.09
C ALA A 347 -26.07 8.36 12.42
N THR A 348 -25.79 7.22 11.78
CA THR A 348 -24.50 6.51 11.89
C THR A 348 -23.34 7.40 11.48
N PHE A 349 -23.43 8.07 10.32
CA PHE A 349 -22.34 8.95 9.86
C PHE A 349 -22.19 10.22 10.70
N ASP A 350 -23.28 10.77 11.24
CA ASP A 350 -23.24 11.90 12.16
C ASP A 350 -22.59 11.53 13.50
N GLU A 351 -22.83 10.32 14.03
CA GLU A 351 -22.11 9.82 15.22
C GLU A 351 -20.64 9.51 14.91
N LEU A 352 -20.32 8.91 13.76
CA LEU A 352 -18.94 8.66 13.35
C LEU A 352 -18.13 9.95 13.18
N ALA A 353 -18.76 11.05 12.76
CA ALA A 353 -18.10 12.36 12.71
C ALA A 353 -17.75 12.89 14.11
N LYS A 354 -18.65 12.74 15.09
CA LYS A 354 -18.39 13.10 16.51
C LYS A 354 -17.27 12.23 17.11
N LEU A 355 -17.39 10.91 16.96
CA LEU A 355 -16.39 9.93 17.37
C LEU A 355 -15.02 10.20 16.75
N LYS A 356 -14.96 10.68 15.49
CA LYS A 356 -13.69 11.05 14.86
C LYS A 356 -13.01 12.25 15.55
N GLY A 357 -13.80 13.21 16.03
CA GLY A 357 -13.31 14.31 16.86
C GLY A 357 -12.79 13.84 18.22
N GLU A 358 -13.52 12.94 18.89
CA GLU A 358 -13.16 12.36 20.20
C GLU A 358 -11.91 11.46 20.13
N LEU A 359 -11.84 10.57 19.14
CA LEU A 359 -10.89 9.46 19.08
C LEU A 359 -9.67 9.73 18.18
N GLY A 360 -9.68 10.82 17.43
CA GLY A 360 -8.54 11.31 16.65
C GLY A 360 -7.94 10.26 15.71
N LYS A 361 -6.76 9.74 16.05
CA LYS A 361 -5.99 8.80 15.22
C LYS A 361 -6.51 7.35 15.26
N VAL A 362 -7.26 6.95 16.31
CA VAL A 362 -7.80 5.58 16.42
C VAL A 362 -8.77 5.29 15.26
N MET A 363 -9.58 6.27 14.86
CA MET A 363 -10.37 6.14 13.62
C MET A 363 -9.51 6.51 12.41
N HIS A 364 -9.13 5.52 11.58
CA HIS A 364 -8.26 5.78 10.44
C HIS A 364 -8.93 6.61 9.33
N ALA A 365 -10.26 6.54 9.20
CA ALA A 365 -10.99 7.40 8.27
C ALA A 365 -10.91 8.88 8.70
N SER A 366 -10.72 9.78 7.73
CA SER A 366 -10.87 11.22 7.93
C SER A 366 -12.35 11.64 7.83
N LEU A 367 -12.67 12.90 8.16
CA LEU A 367 -14.05 13.41 8.05
C LEU A 367 -14.51 13.46 6.59
N GLU A 368 -13.63 13.88 5.68
CA GLU A 368 -13.87 13.90 4.22
C GLU A 368 -14.11 12.48 3.70
N ARG A 369 -13.36 11.50 4.23
CA ARG A 369 -13.51 10.08 3.91
C ARG A 369 -14.85 9.53 4.38
N LEU A 370 -15.28 9.85 5.60
CA LEU A 370 -16.61 9.48 6.12
C LEU A 370 -17.73 10.10 5.27
N ALA A 371 -17.64 11.40 4.96
CA ALA A 371 -18.60 12.09 4.09
C ALA A 371 -18.64 11.51 2.65
N LEU A 372 -17.51 11.03 2.12
CA LEU A 372 -17.45 10.33 0.85
C LEU A 372 -18.16 8.96 0.91
N VAL A 373 -18.01 8.21 2.01
CA VAL A 373 -18.74 6.94 2.18
C VAL A 373 -20.24 7.15 2.39
N ARG A 374 -20.66 8.19 3.13
CA ARG A 374 -22.10 8.57 3.24
C ARG A 374 -22.70 8.85 1.86
N ARG A 375 -21.99 9.61 1.01
CA ARG A 375 -22.41 9.87 -0.38
C ARG A 375 -22.49 8.60 -1.23
N TYR A 376 -21.52 7.69 -1.11
CA TYR A 376 -21.46 6.44 -1.88
C TYR A 376 -22.71 5.56 -1.73
N PHE A 377 -23.30 5.53 -0.53
CA PHE A 377 -24.52 4.78 -0.28
C PHE A 377 -25.78 5.40 -0.91
N ARG A 378 -25.75 6.69 -1.25
CA ARG A 378 -26.82 7.41 -1.95
C ARG A 378 -26.65 7.37 -3.47
N ASP A 379 -25.46 7.71 -3.95
CA ASP A 379 -25.05 7.50 -5.34
C ASP A 379 -23.62 6.95 -5.37
N SER A 380 -23.48 5.82 -6.06
CA SER A 380 -22.23 5.10 -6.24
C SER A 380 -21.60 5.34 -7.62
N SER A 381 -22.17 6.23 -8.44
CA SER A 381 -21.56 6.75 -9.67
C SER A 381 -20.17 7.35 -9.42
N ARG A 382 -19.31 7.37 -10.45
CA ARG A 382 -17.98 7.98 -10.31
C ARG A 382 -18.08 9.50 -10.34
N GLU A 383 -19.10 10.00 -11.03
CA GLU A 383 -19.45 11.39 -11.24
C GLU A 383 -19.83 12.07 -9.93
N ALA A 384 -20.75 11.50 -9.14
CA ALA A 384 -21.21 12.09 -7.87
C ALA A 384 -20.15 12.07 -6.75
N LEU A 385 -19.14 11.20 -6.87
CA LEU A 385 -18.13 10.99 -5.84
C LEU A 385 -16.82 11.72 -6.13
N GLY A 386 -16.53 12.07 -7.40
CA GLY A 386 -15.46 12.99 -7.78
C GLY A 386 -14.04 12.52 -7.49
N VAL A 387 -13.84 11.26 -7.12
CA VAL A 387 -12.53 10.68 -6.77
C VAL A 387 -11.93 9.87 -7.93
N ALA A 388 -10.60 9.87 -8.02
CA ALA A 388 -9.86 9.00 -8.91
C ALA A 388 -9.09 7.93 -8.12
N CYS A 389 -9.13 6.71 -8.65
CA CYS A 389 -8.39 5.55 -8.12
C CYS A 389 -6.90 5.67 -8.45
N ARG A 390 -6.01 5.38 -7.49
CA ARG A 390 -4.55 5.37 -7.72
C ARG A 390 -3.95 3.97 -7.77
N VAL A 391 -4.75 2.93 -7.97
CA VAL A 391 -4.28 1.53 -7.84
C VAL A 391 -3.09 1.24 -8.76
N GLY A 392 -3.09 1.74 -10.01
CA GLY A 392 -1.96 1.63 -10.95
C GLY A 392 -0.68 2.42 -10.59
N GLU A 393 -0.69 3.22 -9.53
CA GLU A 393 0.49 3.95 -9.01
C GLU A 393 0.93 3.47 -7.62
N ALA A 394 0.05 2.78 -6.89
CA ALA A 394 0.19 2.62 -5.44
C ALA A 394 -0.09 1.20 -4.93
N PHE A 395 -0.49 0.27 -5.80
CA PHE A 395 -0.85 -1.09 -5.41
C PHE A 395 -0.44 -2.07 -6.50
N LEU A 396 0.14 -3.18 -6.08
CA LEU A 396 0.38 -4.35 -6.91
C LEU A 396 0.20 -5.58 -6.02
N ALA A 397 -0.41 -6.63 -6.57
CA ALA A 397 -0.59 -7.87 -5.85
C ALA A 397 -0.19 -9.08 -6.69
N VAL A 398 0.14 -10.17 -6.00
CA VAL A 398 0.28 -11.51 -6.55
C VAL A 398 -0.74 -12.40 -5.84
N ASP A 399 -1.66 -12.98 -6.60
CA ASP A 399 -2.65 -13.90 -6.02
C ASP A 399 -2.05 -15.29 -5.72
N HIS A 400 -2.85 -16.16 -5.12
CA HIS A 400 -2.37 -17.47 -4.67
C HIS A 400 -1.94 -18.39 -5.81
N ARG A 401 -2.31 -18.11 -7.06
CA ARG A 401 -1.86 -18.83 -8.27
C ARG A 401 -0.62 -18.19 -8.90
N GLY A 402 -0.04 -17.17 -8.28
CA GLY A 402 1.09 -16.43 -8.80
C GLY A 402 0.69 -15.35 -9.80
N GLN A 403 -0.60 -15.10 -10.02
CA GLN A 403 -1.04 -14.16 -11.05
C GLN A 403 -0.85 -12.72 -10.58
N ILE A 404 -0.23 -11.89 -11.43
CA ILE A 404 0.02 -10.48 -11.10
C ILE A 404 -1.26 -9.66 -11.31
N LYS A 405 -1.79 -9.09 -10.22
CA LYS A 405 -3.05 -8.34 -10.15
C LYS A 405 -2.80 -6.85 -9.82
N PRO A 406 -3.05 -5.93 -10.77
CA PRO A 406 -3.13 -4.50 -10.49
C PRO A 406 -4.36 -4.10 -9.66
N CYS A 407 -5.39 -4.94 -9.57
CA CYS A 407 -6.61 -4.70 -8.80
C CYS A 407 -7.42 -5.99 -8.65
N TYR A 408 -7.95 -6.29 -7.46
CA TYR A 408 -8.83 -7.43 -7.23
C TYR A 408 -10.29 -7.24 -7.70
N ARG A 409 -10.69 -6.02 -8.12
CA ARG A 409 -12.05 -5.72 -8.62
C ARG A 409 -12.21 -5.89 -10.13
N LEU A 410 -11.11 -6.19 -10.82
CA LEU A 410 -11.01 -6.28 -12.27
C LEU A 410 -10.33 -7.60 -12.64
N PRO A 411 -10.76 -8.29 -13.70
CA PRO A 411 -10.18 -9.57 -14.12
C PRO A 411 -8.83 -9.38 -14.86
N TRP A 412 -8.02 -8.40 -14.45
CA TRP A 412 -6.66 -8.25 -14.97
C TRP A 412 -5.82 -9.47 -14.60
N SER A 413 -4.87 -9.80 -15.48
CA SER A 413 -3.70 -10.60 -15.17
C SER A 413 -2.56 -10.12 -16.05
N HIS A 414 -1.41 -9.79 -15.45
CA HIS A 414 -0.17 -9.53 -16.21
C HIS A 414 0.74 -10.77 -16.26
N GLY A 415 0.13 -11.95 -16.35
CA GLY A 415 0.83 -13.22 -16.31
C GLY A 415 1.19 -13.67 -14.89
N ASP A 416 2.14 -14.59 -14.83
CA ASP A 416 2.53 -15.32 -13.63
C ASP A 416 3.88 -14.81 -13.09
N ALA A 417 3.92 -14.44 -11.81
CA ALA A 417 5.10 -13.89 -11.15
C ALA A 417 6.23 -14.91 -10.94
N ARG A 418 6.07 -16.16 -11.42
CA ARG A 418 7.15 -17.15 -11.58
C ARG A 418 7.89 -17.05 -12.92
N LEU A 419 7.27 -16.38 -13.89
CA LEU A 419 7.76 -16.24 -15.27
C LEU A 419 7.98 -14.77 -15.66
N VAL A 420 7.39 -13.82 -14.92
CA VAL A 420 7.40 -12.39 -15.20
C VAL A 420 8.11 -11.66 -14.06
N ASP A 421 9.16 -10.92 -14.40
CA ASP A 421 9.79 -9.94 -13.50
C ASP A 421 8.78 -8.82 -13.19
N VAL A 422 8.41 -8.73 -11.91
CA VAL A 422 7.40 -7.80 -11.41
C VAL A 422 7.88 -6.34 -11.43
N ARG A 423 9.19 -6.11 -11.23
CA ARG A 423 9.86 -4.78 -11.30
C ARG A 423 9.90 -4.27 -12.73
N ALA A 424 10.29 -5.12 -13.69
CA ALA A 424 10.31 -4.79 -15.10
C ALA A 424 8.91 -4.51 -15.65
N LEU A 425 7.93 -5.35 -15.28
CA LEU A 425 6.53 -5.16 -15.64
C LEU A 425 6.01 -3.77 -15.24
N TRP A 426 6.28 -3.29 -14.03
CA TRP A 426 5.69 -2.06 -13.49
C TRP A 426 5.98 -0.80 -14.32
N ASN A 427 7.15 -0.70 -14.97
CA ASN A 427 7.48 0.44 -15.85
C ASN A 427 7.33 0.10 -17.35
N SER A 428 6.86 -1.09 -17.70
CA SER A 428 6.62 -1.49 -19.09
C SER A 428 5.47 -0.72 -19.77
N LYS A 429 5.49 -0.71 -21.12
CA LYS A 429 4.37 -0.24 -21.95
C LYS A 429 3.06 -1.00 -21.63
N ALA A 430 3.13 -2.27 -21.23
CA ALA A 430 1.95 -3.06 -20.86
C ALA A 430 1.28 -2.51 -19.60
N TYR A 431 2.05 -2.16 -18.57
CA TYR A 431 1.51 -1.62 -17.32
C TYR A 431 1.14 -0.13 -17.43
N ALA A 432 1.79 0.62 -18.33
CA ALA A 432 1.35 1.98 -18.68
C ALA A 432 -0.10 2.00 -19.22
N ARG A 433 -0.51 1.00 -20.03
CA ARG A 433 -1.91 0.83 -20.45
C ARG A 433 -2.85 0.60 -19.28
N THR A 434 -2.45 -0.22 -18.29
CA THR A 434 -3.22 -0.39 -17.05
C THR A 434 -3.42 0.92 -16.30
N ARG A 435 -2.41 1.81 -16.23
CA ARG A 435 -2.56 3.13 -15.59
C ARG A 435 -3.61 3.99 -16.30
N ALA A 436 -3.56 4.07 -17.63
CA ALA A 436 -4.57 4.78 -18.43
C ALA A 436 -5.99 4.20 -18.22
N GLN A 437 -6.11 2.86 -18.16
CA GLN A 437 -7.37 2.18 -17.85
C GLN A 437 -7.89 2.49 -16.43
N VAL A 438 -7.01 2.52 -15.42
CA VAL A 438 -7.37 2.91 -14.04
C VAL A 438 -7.90 4.35 -13.99
N ASP A 439 -7.23 5.27 -14.68
CA ASP A 439 -7.67 6.68 -14.73
C ASP A 439 -9.02 6.83 -15.42
N ALA A 440 -9.31 6.03 -16.44
CA ALA A 440 -10.61 5.99 -17.14
C ALA A 440 -11.68 5.08 -16.49
N CYS A 441 -11.36 4.37 -15.40
CA CYS A 441 -12.21 3.31 -14.83
C CYS A 441 -13.58 3.83 -14.32
N PRO A 442 -14.74 3.35 -14.80
CA PRO A 442 -16.07 3.80 -14.35
C PRO A 442 -16.50 3.23 -12.99
N LEU A 443 -15.65 2.44 -12.32
CA LEU A 443 -15.93 1.89 -11.00
C LEU A 443 -15.63 2.90 -9.90
N THR A 444 -16.52 2.99 -8.93
CA THR A 444 -16.23 3.57 -7.61
C THR A 444 -15.98 2.43 -6.62
N CYS A 445 -14.70 2.10 -6.43
CA CYS A 445 -14.27 1.31 -5.29
C CYS A 445 -13.88 2.26 -4.15
N LEU A 446 -14.52 2.11 -3.00
CA LEU A 446 -14.19 2.83 -1.77
C LEU A 446 -13.53 1.91 -0.71
N ASN A 447 -12.74 0.92 -1.12
CA ASN A 447 -11.79 0.28 -0.21
C ASN A 447 -10.74 1.30 0.26
N ASN A 448 -9.97 1.03 1.32
CA ASN A 448 -8.94 1.94 1.84
C ASN A 448 -7.67 2.05 0.96
N CYS A 449 -7.80 1.78 -0.34
CA CYS A 449 -6.74 1.83 -1.33
C CYS A 449 -6.75 3.19 -2.05
N PHE A 450 -5.84 4.08 -1.63
CA PHE A 450 -5.26 5.18 -2.42
C PHE A 450 -6.21 5.97 -3.35
N PHE A 451 -6.84 7.02 -2.83
CA PHE A 451 -7.55 8.02 -3.64
C PHE A 451 -6.68 9.25 -3.93
N ARG A 452 -7.01 9.95 -5.02
CA ARG A 452 -6.68 11.37 -5.23
C ARG A 452 -7.95 12.14 -5.59
N GLU A 453 -7.94 13.42 -5.27
CA GLU A 453 -8.85 14.37 -5.91
C GLU A 453 -8.65 14.32 -7.43
N ARG A 454 -9.74 14.45 -8.18
CA ARG A 454 -9.70 14.42 -9.65
C ARG A 454 -8.88 15.62 -10.14
N ARG A 455 -7.73 15.37 -10.79
CA ARG A 455 -7.09 16.39 -11.63
C ARG A 455 -8.14 16.87 -12.63
N ALA A 456 -8.37 18.19 -12.67
CA ALA A 456 -9.08 18.77 -13.79
C ALA A 456 -8.39 18.31 -15.08
N ARG A 457 -9.16 17.87 -16.07
CA ARG A 457 -8.60 17.76 -17.42
C ARG A 457 -8.28 19.18 -17.86
N ALA A 458 -7.05 19.40 -18.31
CA ALA A 458 -6.76 20.57 -19.14
C ALA A 458 -7.41 20.30 -20.51
N GLU A 459 -8.71 20.54 -20.58
CA GLU A 459 -9.41 20.73 -21.84
C GLU A 459 -9.10 22.17 -22.30
N GLU A 460 -8.86 22.33 -23.61
CA GLU A 460 -8.59 23.60 -24.31
C GLU A 460 -7.21 24.27 -24.12
N ALA A 461 -6.25 23.79 -24.92
CA ALA A 461 -5.16 24.61 -25.48
C ALA A 461 -4.87 24.20 -26.94
N VAL A 462 -5.94 24.13 -27.74
CA VAL A 462 -5.86 24.08 -29.21
C VAL A 462 -6.80 25.14 -29.77
N SER A 463 -6.25 26.34 -29.94
CA SER A 463 -6.77 27.42 -30.78
C SER A 463 -5.60 28.00 -31.56
#